data_AF-A0A0R3VVZ7-F1
#
_entry.id   AF-A0A0R3VVZ7-F1
#
_cell.length_a   1.000
_cell.length_b   1.000
_cell.length_c   1.000
_cell.angle_alpha   90.00
_cell.angle_beta   90.00
_cell.angle_gamma   90.00
#
_symmetry.space_group_name_H-M   'P 1'
#
loop_
_entity.id
_entity.type
_entity.pdbx_description
1 polymer ?
#
loop_
_entity_poly.entity_id
_entity_poly.type
_entity_poly.pdbx_seq_one_letter_code
_entity_poly.pdbx_strand_id
1 'polypeptide(L)' 'MKIKIVAPPERKYSVWIGGSILASLSTFQQMWISKQEYDESGPGIVHRKCF' A
#
# COMPACT_ATOMS: atom_id res chain seq x y z
N MET A 1 0.55 -33.20 -1.07
CA MET A 1 0.66 -31.72 -1.09
C MET A 1 0.56 -31.26 -2.54
N LYS A 2 -0.41 -30.41 -2.90
CA LYS A 2 -0.50 -29.87 -4.27
C LYS A 2 0.21 -28.52 -4.32
N ILE A 3 1.20 -28.38 -5.20
CA ILE A 3 1.91 -27.11 -5.44
C ILE A 3 1.24 -26.40 -6.63
N LYS A 4 0.91 -25.12 -6.48
CA LYS A 4 0.36 -24.27 -7.54
C LYS A 4 1.27 -23.07 -7.75
N ILE A 5 1.82 -22.93 -8.96
CA ILE A 5 2.61 -21.78 -9.40
C ILE A 5 1.71 -20.88 -10.24
N VAL A 6 1.73 -19.58 -9.97
CA VAL A 6 0.95 -18.57 -10.70
C VAL A 6 1.90 -17.52 -11.26
N ALA A 7 1.88 -17.34 -12.59
CA ALA A 7 2.70 -16.36 -13.29
C ALA A 7 1.83 -15.61 -14.31
N PRO A 8 1.17 -14.50 -13.91
CA PRO A 8 0.35 -13.73 -14.83
C PRO A 8 1.19 -13.14 -15.98
N PRO A 9 0.62 -12.95 -17.18
CA PRO A 9 1.30 -12.28 -18.29
C PRO A 9 1.78 -10.87 -17.91
N GLU A 10 0.92 -10.09 -17.25
CA GLU A 10 1.18 -8.71 -16.82
C GLU A 10 2.02 -8.57 -15.54
N ARG A 11 2.72 -9.63 -15.10
CA ARG A 11 3.53 -9.62 -13.87
C ARG A 11 4.60 -8.53 -13.83
N LYS A 12 4.99 -7.98 -15.00
CA LYS A 12 5.89 -6.81 -15.09
C LYS A 12 5.31 -5.59 -14.37
N TYR A 13 3.98 -5.43 -14.41
CA TYR A 13 3.27 -4.28 -13.84
C TYR A 13 2.41 -4.63 -12.64
N SER A 14 2.37 -5.89 -12.20
CA SER A 14 1.48 -6.35 -11.12
C SER A 14 1.64 -5.56 -9.82
N VAL A 15 2.87 -5.17 -9.47
CA VAL A 15 3.16 -4.33 -8.30
C VAL A 15 2.52 -2.94 -8.44
N TRP A 16 2.64 -2.33 -9.62
CA TRP A 16 2.10 -1.00 -9.88
C TRP A 16 0.56 -1.02 -9.96
N ILE A 17 -0.01 -2.04 -10.60
CA ILE A 17 -1.44 -2.30 -10.64
C ILE A 17 -1.98 -2.48 -9.22
N GLY A 18 -1.31 -3.30 -8.41
CA GLY A 18 -1.68 -3.51 -7.00
C GLY A 18 -1.65 -2.22 -6.19
N GLY A 19 -0.63 -1.38 -6.37
CA GLY A 19 -0.54 -0.07 -5.74
C GLY A 19 -1.65 0.89 -6.17
N SER A 20 -1.99 0.91 -7.48
CA SER A 20 -3.09 1.71 -8.01
C SER A 20 -4.45 1.27 -7.45
N ILE A 21 -4.70 -0.04 -7.38
CA ILE A 21 -5.91 -0.59 -6.76
C ILE A 21 -5.97 -0.18 -5.29
N LEU A 22 -4.88 -0.38 -4.54
CA LEU A 22 -4.81 -0.06 -3.11
C LEU A 22 -5.08 1.43 -2.86
N ALA A 23 -4.43 2.32 -3.63
CA ALA A 23 -4.62 3.76 -3.52
C ALA A 23 -6.05 4.25 -3.83
N SER A 24 -6.79 3.45 -4.60
CA SER A 24 -8.17 3.77 -5.00
C SER A 24 -9.22 3.30 -3.99
N LEU A 25 -8.83 2.52 -2.96
CA LEU A 25 -9.76 2.06 -1.94
C LEU A 25 -10.12 3.21 -0.99
N SER A 26 -11.40 3.34 -0.63
CA SER A 26 -11.84 4.30 0.39
C SER A 26 -11.20 4.05 1.75
N THR A 27 -10.94 2.79 2.10
CA THR A 27 -10.22 2.40 3.32
C THR A 27 -8.78 2.88 3.33
N PHE A 28 -8.15 3.07 2.16
CA PHE A 28 -6.78 3.56 2.07
C PHE A 28 -6.65 5.03 2.50
N GLN A 29 -7.73 5.81 2.42
CA GLN A 29 -7.74 7.21 2.86
C GLN A 29 -7.42 7.35 4.36
N GLN A 30 -7.81 6.37 5.18
CA GLN A 30 -7.51 6.37 6.62
C GLN A 30 -6.01 6.16 6.91
N MET A 31 -5.27 5.59 5.97
CA MET A 31 -3.84 5.34 6.08
C MET A 31 -2.98 6.49 5.52
N TRP A 32 -3.59 7.53 4.96
CA TRP A 32 -2.86 8.70 4.49
C TRP A 32 -2.21 9.43 5.66
N ILE A 33 -0.98 9.87 5.45
CA ILE A 33 -0.26 10.74 6.38
C ILE A 33 -0.31 12.15 5.78
N SER A 34 -1.02 13.04 6.44
CA SER A 34 -1.05 14.45 6.06
C SER A 34 0.25 15.14 6.45
N LYS A 35 0.48 16.31 5.84
CA LYS A 35 1.64 17.14 6.18
C LYS A 35 1.68 17.52 7.66
N GLN A 36 0.53 17.92 8.22
CA GLN A 36 0.43 18.29 9.63
C GLN A 36 0.82 17.13 10.54
N GLU A 37 0.29 15.94 10.29
CA GLU A 37 0.59 14.76 11.09
C GLU A 37 2.07 14.37 11.02
N TYR A 38 2.69 14.53 9.85
CA TYR A 38 4.13 14.33 9.68
C TYR A 38 4.96 15.37 10.43
N ASP A 39 4.58 16.64 10.38
CA ASP A 39 5.28 17.73 11.08
C ASP A 39 5.19 17.55 12.62
N GLU A 40 4.08 16.99 13.13
CA GLU A 40 3.86 16.75 14.57
C GLU A 40 4.55 15.47 15.09
N SER A 41 4.44 14.36 14.36
CA SER A 41 4.93 13.05 14.81
C SER A 41 6.28 12.63 14.22
N GLY A 42 6.77 13.39 13.23
CA GLY A 42 7.97 13.08 12.48
C GLY A 42 7.85 11.77 11.67
N PRO A 43 8.99 11.22 11.21
CA PRO A 43 9.03 10.01 10.39
C PRO A 43 8.39 8.77 11.04
N GLY A 44 8.36 8.70 12.38
CA GLY A 44 7.83 7.55 13.11
C GLY A 44 6.32 7.32 12.94
N ILE A 45 5.58 8.29 12.41
CA ILE A 45 4.14 8.15 12.16
C ILE A 45 3.79 7.01 11.20
N VAL A 46 4.73 6.63 10.32
CA VAL A 46 4.55 5.49 9.41
C VAL A 46 4.24 4.21 10.17
N HIS A 47 4.83 3.99 11.36
CA HIS A 47 4.58 2.80 12.18
C HIS A 47 3.24 2.83 12.92
N ARG A 48 2.51 3.96 12.87
CA ARG A 48 1.17 4.10 13.47
C ARG A 48 0.07 4.03 12.43
N LYS A 49 0.33 4.56 11.22
CA LYS A 49 -0.66 4.68 10.13
C LYS A 49 -0.46 3.72 8.98
N CYS A 50 0.76 3.22 8.78
CA CYS A 50 1.10 2.30 7.70
C CYS A 50 1.54 0.97 8.33
N PHE A 51 0.55 0.08 8.53
CA PHE A 51 0.66 -1.24 9.17
C PHE A 51 0.86 -1.25 10.69
#